data_AF-A0A498JFI6-F1
#
_entry.id   AF-A0A498JFI6-F1
#
_cell.length_a   1.000
_cell.length_b   1.000
_cell.length_c   1.000
_cell.angle_alpha   90.00
_cell.angle_beta   90.00
_cell.angle_gamma   90.00
#
_symmetry.space_group_name_H-M   'P 1'
#
loop_
_entity.id
_entity.type
_entity.pdbx_description
1 polymer ?
#
loop_
_entity_poly.entity_id
_entity_poly.type
_entity_poly.pdbx_seq_one_letter_code
_entity_poly.pdbx_strand_id
1 'polypeptide(L)'
;KPKPSPALICTTASKSEPHSSALSVIVIKKKAKKMPLGLIIGLGRAFRRKRTSSLDILSSKRAPRDYYKGKNCKPTGFHTRKAKYVVQQEKLPNYVVPDLTDFKLKPYVSQCPREVKNTQSGEPTK
;
A
#
# COMPACT_ATOMS: atom_id res chain seq x y z
N LYS A 1 9.78 18.54 -42.73
CA LYS A 1 10.67 17.55 -42.04
C LYS A 1 9.82 16.77 -41.04
N PRO A 2 10.01 15.44 -40.91
CA PRO A 2 8.94 14.48 -40.61
C PRO A 2 8.63 14.31 -39.12
N LYS A 3 7.40 13.84 -38.87
CA LYS A 3 6.72 13.62 -37.57
C LYS A 3 7.35 12.47 -36.78
N PRO A 4 7.29 12.46 -35.43
CA PRO A 4 7.76 11.32 -34.65
C PRO A 4 6.78 10.14 -34.74
N SER A 5 7.30 8.98 -35.14
CA SER A 5 6.63 7.69 -35.16
C SER A 5 6.35 7.18 -33.73
N PRO A 6 5.20 6.55 -33.46
CA PRO A 6 4.97 5.89 -32.17
C PRO A 6 5.75 4.56 -32.09
N ALA A 7 6.53 4.38 -31.03
CA ALA A 7 7.20 3.12 -30.74
C ALA A 7 6.15 2.07 -30.29
N LEU A 8 6.04 1.03 -31.11
CA LEU A 8 5.33 -0.21 -30.88
C LEU A 8 5.88 -0.93 -29.65
N ILE A 9 5.03 -1.17 -28.65
CA ILE A 9 5.29 -2.19 -27.62
C ILE A 9 4.60 -3.46 -28.10
N CYS A 10 5.38 -4.38 -28.66
CA CYS A 10 4.97 -5.74 -28.95
C CYS A 10 4.99 -6.55 -27.66
N THR A 11 3.82 -6.86 -27.09
CA THR A 11 3.70 -7.98 -26.15
C THR A 11 3.17 -9.18 -26.92
N THR A 12 4.05 -10.15 -27.15
CA THR A 12 3.69 -11.48 -27.63
C THR A 12 2.86 -12.17 -26.53
N ALA A 13 1.55 -12.18 -26.71
CA ALA A 13 0.64 -13.01 -25.94
C ALA A 13 0.85 -14.47 -26.33
N SER A 14 1.69 -15.18 -25.57
CA SER A 14 1.84 -16.63 -25.68
C SER A 14 0.57 -17.31 -25.14
N LYS A 15 -0.13 -17.91 -26.08
CA LYS A 15 -1.35 -18.70 -25.97
C LYS A 15 -1.07 -20.03 -25.26
N SER A 16 -1.74 -20.29 -24.14
CA SER A 16 -1.98 -21.65 -23.64
C SER A 16 -3.30 -21.74 -22.86
N GLU A 17 -4.26 -22.43 -23.47
CA GLU A 17 -5.50 -22.99 -22.93
C GLU A 17 -5.58 -24.42 -23.53
N PRO A 18 -6.41 -25.36 -23.06
CA PRO A 18 -6.90 -25.61 -21.70
C PRO A 18 -6.82 -27.11 -21.34
N HIS A 19 -6.87 -27.47 -20.05
CA HIS A 19 -7.22 -28.84 -19.65
C HIS A 19 -8.36 -28.81 -18.62
N SER A 20 -9.56 -28.99 -19.18
CA SER A 20 -10.65 -29.85 -18.72
C SER A 20 -10.72 -30.19 -17.23
N SER A 21 -11.72 -29.63 -16.54
CA SER A 21 -12.73 -30.45 -15.85
C SER A 21 -13.79 -29.57 -15.20
N ALA A 22 -14.98 -29.64 -15.80
CA ALA A 22 -16.29 -29.56 -15.15
C ALA A 22 -16.37 -28.91 -13.77
N LEU A 23 -16.80 -27.64 -13.71
CA LEU A 23 -17.88 -27.23 -12.83
C LEU A 23 -18.64 -26.08 -13.51
N SER A 24 -19.89 -26.37 -13.82
CA SER A 24 -20.89 -25.46 -14.34
C SER A 24 -20.88 -24.13 -13.60
N VAL A 25 -20.48 -23.06 -14.29
CA VAL A 25 -20.76 -21.69 -13.86
C VAL A 25 -22.26 -21.47 -13.99
N ILE A 26 -23.00 -21.86 -12.97
CA ILE A 26 -24.39 -21.46 -12.78
C ILE A 26 -24.36 -19.95 -12.55
N VAL A 27 -24.55 -19.19 -13.64
CA VAL A 27 -24.85 -17.76 -13.59
C VAL A 27 -26.22 -17.62 -12.91
N ILE A 28 -26.22 -17.55 -11.58
CA ILE A 28 -27.40 -17.11 -10.81
C ILE A 28 -27.53 -15.61 -11.10
N LYS A 29 -28.28 -15.30 -12.15
CA LYS A 29 -28.82 -13.96 -12.43
C LYS A 29 -29.58 -13.51 -11.17
N LYS A 30 -28.95 -12.70 -10.30
CA LYS A 30 -29.63 -12.09 -9.14
C LYS A 30 -30.75 -11.20 -9.66
N LYS A 31 -31.97 -11.74 -9.69
CA LYS A 31 -33.19 -11.00 -10.01
C LYS A 31 -33.36 -9.94 -8.91
N ALA A 32 -33.12 -8.68 -9.26
CA ALA A 32 -33.25 -7.54 -8.36
C ALA A 32 -34.72 -7.36 -7.94
N LYS A 33 -35.12 -8.03 -6.86
CA LYS A 33 -36.37 -7.74 -6.16
C LYS A 33 -36.18 -6.37 -5.48
N LYS A 34 -36.90 -5.34 -5.92
CA LYS A 34 -36.97 -4.04 -5.24
C LYS A 34 -37.34 -4.30 -3.77
N MET A 35 -36.38 -4.16 -2.86
CA MET A 35 -36.59 -4.31 -1.42
C MET A 35 -36.89 -2.93 -0.83
N PRO A 36 -38.17 -2.56 -0.56
CA PRO A 36 -38.48 -1.32 0.15
C PRO A 36 -37.87 -1.31 1.56
N LEU A 37 -37.63 -2.50 2.14
CA LEU A 37 -36.94 -2.67 3.41
C LEU A 37 -35.51 -2.09 3.39
N GLY A 38 -34.77 -2.17 2.27
CA GLY A 38 -33.41 -1.62 2.21
C GLY A 38 -33.40 -0.09 2.36
N LEU A 39 -34.41 0.56 1.78
CA LEU A 39 -34.60 2.01 1.87
C LEU A 39 -35.03 2.44 3.28
N ILE A 40 -35.95 1.68 3.89
CA ILE A 40 -36.47 1.91 5.24
C ILE A 40 -35.38 1.68 6.31
N ILE A 41 -34.55 0.65 6.17
CA ILE A 41 -33.42 0.38 7.07
C ILE A 41 -32.34 1.47 6.92
N GLY A 42 -32.12 1.98 5.71
CA GLY A 42 -31.22 3.11 5.46
C GLY A 42 -31.67 4.40 6.17
N LEU A 43 -32.95 4.75 6.04
CA LEU A 43 -33.54 5.91 6.73
C LEU A 43 -33.56 5.73 8.25
N GLY A 44 -33.99 4.57 8.76
CA GLY A 44 -34.06 4.29 10.20
C GLY A 44 -32.69 4.35 10.90
N ARG A 45 -31.60 4.05 10.19
CA ARG A 45 -30.22 4.23 10.69
C ARG A 45 -29.75 5.68 10.63
N ALA A 46 -30.20 6.46 9.65
CA ALA A 46 -29.85 7.87 9.51
C ALA A 46 -30.50 8.75 10.61
N PHE A 47 -31.72 8.43 11.03
CA PHE A 47 -32.44 9.19 12.07
C PHE A 47 -32.06 8.82 13.51
N ARG A 48 -31.29 7.74 13.74
CA ARG A 48 -30.82 7.38 15.08
C ARG A 48 -29.68 8.33 15.48
N ARG A 49 -29.92 9.24 16.43
CA ARG A 49 -28.83 10.00 17.07
C ARG A 49 -27.81 9.02 17.65
N LYS A 50 -26.59 9.06 17.13
CA LYS A 50 -25.47 8.31 17.71
C LYS A 50 -25.12 8.93 19.05
N ARG A 51 -24.86 8.10 20.06
CA ARG A 51 -24.31 8.58 21.34
C ARG A 51 -22.94 9.21 21.05
N THR A 52 -22.56 10.20 21.84
CA THR A 52 -21.24 10.86 21.72
C THR A 52 -20.09 9.84 21.85
N SER A 53 -20.25 8.82 22.70
CA SER A 53 -19.29 7.72 22.87
C SER A 53 -19.23 6.74 21.69
N SER A 54 -20.23 6.72 20.81
CA SER A 54 -20.22 5.88 19.60
C SER A 54 -19.77 6.65 18.34
N LEU A 55 -19.41 7.93 18.49
CA LEU A 55 -18.71 8.67 17.45
C LEU A 55 -17.24 8.27 17.46
N ASP A 56 -16.77 7.82 16.30
CA ASP A 56 -15.35 7.55 16.09
C ASP A 56 -14.56 8.86 16.16
N ILE A 57 -13.30 8.76 16.56
CA ILE A 57 -12.41 9.90 16.70
C ILE A 57 -12.31 10.63 15.35
N LEU A 58 -12.46 11.96 15.38
CA LEU A 58 -12.35 12.79 14.18
C LEU A 58 -11.01 12.57 13.48
N SER A 59 -11.07 12.39 12.17
CA SER A 59 -9.92 12.28 11.29
C SER A 59 -9.93 13.42 10.29
N SER A 60 -8.78 13.71 9.67
CA SER A 60 -8.62 14.78 8.69
C SER A 60 -9.54 14.66 7.46
N LYS A 61 -10.25 13.53 7.28
CA LYS A 61 -11.21 13.32 6.18
C LYS A 61 -12.67 13.44 6.60
N ARG A 62 -12.96 13.36 7.90
CA ARG A 62 -14.34 13.40 8.45
C ARG A 62 -14.72 14.74 9.06
N ALA A 63 -13.72 15.56 9.37
CA ALA A 63 -13.87 16.82 10.07
C ALA A 63 -14.10 18.02 9.11
N PRO A 64 -14.57 19.17 9.60
CA PRO A 64 -14.70 20.40 8.80
C PRO A 64 -13.36 20.91 8.26
N ARG A 65 -13.41 21.86 7.32
CA ARG A 65 -12.25 22.34 6.54
C ARG A 65 -11.08 22.84 7.39
N ASP A 66 -11.35 23.49 8.52
CA ASP A 66 -10.32 24.10 9.38
C ASP A 66 -9.69 23.10 10.38
N TYR A 67 -10.14 21.83 10.36
CA TYR A 67 -9.63 20.82 11.27
C TYR A 67 -8.35 20.15 10.74
N TYR A 68 -7.20 20.62 11.25
CA TYR A 68 -5.89 20.01 10.96
C TYR A 68 -5.44 19.08 12.09
N LYS A 69 -5.40 17.76 11.82
CA LYS A 69 -4.98 16.74 12.82
C LYS A 69 -3.61 16.11 12.57
N GLY A 70 -3.13 16.12 11.32
CA GLY A 70 -1.88 15.45 10.96
C GLY A 70 -1.89 13.92 11.11
N LYS A 71 -0.71 13.32 10.91
CA LYS A 71 -0.45 11.86 10.98
C LYS A 71 0.83 11.50 11.73
N ASN A 72 1.26 12.36 12.67
CA ASN A 72 2.48 12.18 13.45
C ASN A 72 3.77 12.04 12.62
N CYS A 73 3.76 12.47 11.35
CA CYS A 73 4.95 12.54 10.52
C CYS A 73 5.94 13.55 11.11
N LYS A 74 7.22 13.21 11.13
CA LYS A 74 8.27 14.11 11.59
C LYS A 74 8.40 15.29 10.61
N PRO A 75 8.58 16.53 11.10
CA PRO A 75 8.68 17.70 10.23
C PRO A 75 10.01 17.69 9.47
N THR A 76 9.96 17.94 8.16
CA THR A 76 11.14 18.00 7.27
C THR A 76 11.73 19.41 7.15
N GLY A 77 11.15 20.39 7.83
CA GLY A 77 11.44 21.81 7.67
C GLY A 77 10.56 22.66 8.58
N PHE A 78 10.33 23.91 8.21
CA PHE A 78 9.56 24.87 9.00
C PHE A 78 8.64 25.76 8.17
N HIS A 79 7.60 26.28 8.82
CA HIS A 79 6.70 27.28 8.24
C HIS A 79 7.29 28.68 8.41
N THR A 80 7.31 29.47 7.35
CA THR A 80 7.73 30.87 7.36
C THR A 80 6.61 31.78 7.84
N ARG A 81 6.94 33.03 8.19
CA ARG A 81 5.97 34.07 8.59
C ARG A 81 4.85 34.30 7.57
N LYS A 82 5.08 34.00 6.28
CA LYS A 82 4.10 34.13 5.19
C LYS A 82 3.44 32.80 4.81
N ALA A 83 3.33 31.86 5.74
CA ALA A 83 2.72 30.52 5.58
C ALA A 83 3.34 29.62 4.49
N LYS A 84 4.48 30.01 3.90
CA LYS A 84 5.25 29.13 3.01
C LYS A 84 6.01 28.09 3.84
N TYR A 85 6.29 26.93 3.25
CA TYR A 85 7.10 25.90 3.88
C TYR A 85 8.52 25.87 3.28
N VAL A 86 9.54 25.89 4.14
CA VAL A 86 10.95 25.75 3.74
C VAL A 86 11.44 24.38 4.20
N VAL A 87 11.86 23.56 3.24
CA VAL A 87 12.38 22.21 3.48
C VAL A 87 13.87 22.28 3.80
N GLN A 88 14.32 21.52 4.80
CA GLN A 88 15.74 21.43 5.19
C GLN A 88 16.29 20.07 4.78
N GLN A 89 17.25 20.02 3.85
CA GLN A 89 17.81 18.75 3.36
C GLN A 89 18.41 17.89 4.48
N GLU A 90 18.95 18.50 5.54
CA GLU A 90 19.51 17.79 6.70
C GLU A 90 18.47 16.96 7.47
N LYS A 91 17.20 17.36 7.44
CA LYS A 91 16.10 16.67 8.13
C LYS A 91 15.45 15.60 7.27
N LEU A 92 15.80 15.52 5.98
CA LEU A 92 15.27 14.50 5.10
C LEU A 92 15.99 13.18 5.37
N PRO A 93 15.27 12.06 5.56
CA PRO A 93 15.91 10.77 5.71
C PRO A 93 16.64 10.39 4.41
N ASN A 94 17.94 10.17 4.50
CA ASN A 94 18.75 9.67 3.38
C ASN A 94 18.93 8.16 3.51
N TYR A 95 18.30 7.41 2.62
CA TYR A 95 18.45 5.95 2.55
C TYR A 95 19.59 5.62 1.59
N VAL A 96 20.77 5.33 2.16
CA VAL A 96 21.93 4.88 1.37
C VAL A 96 21.71 3.42 1.00
N VAL A 97 21.24 3.20 -0.23
CA VAL A 97 21.04 1.85 -0.77
C VAL A 97 22.37 1.42 -1.41
N PRO A 98 23.01 0.34 -0.92
CA PRO A 98 24.20 -0.20 -1.57
C PRO A 98 23.82 -0.83 -2.92
N ASP A 99 24.80 -0.94 -3.82
CA ASP A 99 24.59 -1.66 -5.07
C ASP A 99 24.47 -3.17 -4.80
N LEU A 100 23.45 -3.78 -5.39
CA LEU A 100 23.08 -5.19 -5.17
C LEU A 100 23.16 -6.00 -6.47
N THR A 101 23.74 -5.45 -7.55
CA THR A 101 23.96 -6.21 -8.78
C THR A 101 24.83 -7.44 -8.49
N ASP A 102 24.35 -8.61 -8.92
CA ASP A 102 25.01 -9.93 -8.77
C ASP A 102 25.18 -10.46 -7.35
N PHE A 103 24.39 -9.97 -6.39
CA PHE A 103 24.41 -10.50 -5.02
C PHE A 103 23.77 -11.91 -4.94
N LYS A 104 24.58 -12.90 -4.56
CA LYS A 104 24.15 -14.31 -4.50
C LYS A 104 23.13 -14.60 -3.38
N LEU A 105 23.08 -13.76 -2.34
CA LEU A 105 22.22 -13.98 -1.18
C LEU A 105 20.78 -13.56 -1.48
N LYS A 106 19.84 -14.42 -1.08
CA LYS A 106 18.39 -14.21 -1.19
C LYS A 106 17.79 -14.10 0.23
N PRO A 107 16.59 -13.50 0.41
CA PRO A 107 15.95 -13.35 1.72
C PRO A 107 15.58 -14.68 2.39
N TYR A 108 15.59 -15.78 1.64
CA TYR A 108 15.27 -17.11 2.12
C TYR A 108 16.44 -18.07 1.92
N VAL A 109 16.48 -19.08 2.79
CA VAL A 109 17.47 -20.16 2.76
C VAL A 109 16.76 -21.47 2.36
N SER A 110 17.53 -22.45 1.89
CA SER A 110 17.04 -23.81 1.73
C SER A 110 16.63 -24.41 3.08
N GLN A 111 15.67 -25.34 3.08
CA GLN A 111 15.15 -25.99 4.29
C GLN A 111 16.12 -27.00 4.92
N CYS A 112 17.26 -27.27 4.28
CA CYS A 112 18.26 -28.21 4.75
C CYS A 112 19.63 -27.51 4.92
N PRO A 113 19.76 -26.58 5.88
CA PRO A 113 21.06 -26.02 6.23
C PRO A 113 21.90 -27.06 6.98
N ARG A 114 23.20 -27.14 6.66
CA ARG A 114 24.14 -27.94 7.43
C ARG A 114 24.60 -27.11 8.64
N GLU A 115 24.43 -27.62 9.85
CA GLU A 115 24.81 -26.91 11.08
C GLU A 115 26.32 -26.65 11.10
N VAL A 116 26.70 -25.38 11.25
CA VAL A 116 28.10 -24.97 11.38
C VAL A 116 28.36 -24.66 12.86
N LYS A 117 29.28 -25.40 13.50
CA LYS A 117 29.72 -25.13 14.87
C LYS A 117 30.67 -23.92 14.84
N ASN A 118 30.30 -22.82 15.49
CA ASN A 118 31.15 -21.64 15.61
C ASN A 118 32.33 -21.92 16.57
N THR A 119 33.48 -22.27 16.00
CA THR A 119 34.77 -22.15 16.67
C THR A 119 35.73 -21.47 15.71
N GLN A 120 36.00 -20.18 15.94
CA GLN A 120 37.23 -19.45 15.58
C GLN A 120 37.01 -17.94 15.79
N SER A 121 37.19 -17.47 17.01
CA SER A 121 37.65 -16.10 17.26
C SER A 121 39.18 -16.14 17.18
N GLY A 122 39.73 -15.62 16.09
CA GLY A 122 41.17 -15.50 15.86
C GLY A 122 41.83 -14.60 16.90
N GLU A 123 43.04 -15.00 17.27
CA GLU A 123 43.96 -14.32 18.16
C GLU A 123 44.28 -12.89 17.68
N PRO A 124 44.42 -11.90 18.58
CA PRO A 124 45.04 -10.62 18.25
C PRO A 124 46.56 -10.78 18.26
N THR A 125 47.19 -10.88 17.10
CA THR A 125 48.65 -10.72 17.02
C THR A 125 49.00 -9.23 17.14
N LYS A 126 49.98 -8.98 18.00
CA LYS A 126 50.47 -7.71 18.55
C LYS A 126 51.04 -6.75 17.52
#